data_AF-A0AAU4P1G7-F1
#
_entry.id   AF-A0AAU4P1G7-F1
#
_cell.length_a   1.000
_cell.length_b   1.000
_cell.length_c   1.000
_cell.angle_alpha   90.00
_cell.angle_beta   90.00
_cell.angle_gamma   90.00
#
_symmetry.space_group_name_H-M   'P 1'
#
loop_
_entity.id
_entity.type
_entity.pdbx_description
1 polymer ?
#
loop_
_entity_poly.entity_id
_entity_poly.type
_entity_poly.pdbx_seq_one_letter_code
_entity_poly.pdbx_strand_id
1 'polypeptide(L)'
;MTAVGATVRAEHGRLLFDVLAVGGAWAGQWVATGVSLAEVQAWPQAPPHWVHLPDAVVFETTNSDTTDCPPGWRRHSREFAFTDTSIPPAQAWLSHVRGLLSLAVSPAA
;
A
#
# COMPACT_ATOMS: atom_id res chain seq x y z
N MET A 1 -16.45 2.15 -4.91
CA MET A 1 -15.96 2.86 -6.12
C MET A 1 -14.89 1.99 -6.75
N THR A 2 -14.88 1.81 -8.08
CA THR A 2 -13.84 1.05 -8.77
C THR A 2 -12.82 2.04 -9.32
N ALA A 3 -11.59 2.00 -8.83
CA ALA A 3 -10.48 2.74 -9.40
C ALA A 3 -9.52 1.73 -10.03
N VAL A 4 -9.29 1.85 -11.35
CA VAL A 4 -8.32 1.00 -12.09
C VAL A 4 -8.57 -0.51 -11.93
N GLY A 5 -9.83 -0.93 -11.80
CA GLY A 5 -10.22 -2.33 -11.65
C GLY A 5 -10.14 -2.90 -10.22
N ALA A 6 -9.68 -2.14 -9.24
CA ALA A 6 -9.71 -2.54 -7.83
C ALA A 6 -10.98 -2.00 -7.14
N THR A 7 -11.66 -2.87 -6.39
CA THR A 7 -12.79 -2.46 -5.52
C THR A 7 -12.23 -1.72 -4.31
N VAL A 8 -12.56 -0.44 -4.20
CA VAL A 8 -12.15 0.40 -3.07
C VAL A 8 -13.29 0.54 -2.06
N ARG A 9 -12.99 0.30 -0.78
CA ARG A 9 -13.90 0.53 0.35
C ARG A 9 -13.30 1.51 1.35
N ALA A 10 -14.10 2.40 1.91
CA ALA A 10 -13.68 3.30 2.98
C ALA A 10 -13.99 2.64 4.34
N GLU A 11 -13.01 2.58 5.23
CA GLU A 11 -13.13 1.90 6.52
C GLU A 11 -12.12 2.46 7.53
N HIS A 12 -12.58 2.80 8.75
CA HIS A 12 -11.72 3.24 9.85
C HIS A 12 -10.70 4.34 9.46
N GLY A 13 -11.15 5.38 8.73
CA GLY A 13 -10.27 6.48 8.33
C GLY A 13 -9.33 6.18 7.15
N ARG A 14 -9.52 5.05 6.45
CA ARG A 14 -8.65 4.60 5.34
C ARG A 14 -9.47 4.22 4.10
N LEU A 15 -8.83 4.26 2.95
CA LEU A 15 -9.30 3.56 1.75
C LEU A 15 -8.59 2.22 1.66
N LEU A 16 -9.35 1.14 1.59
CA LEU A 16 -8.87 -0.23 1.43
C LEU A 16 -9.13 -0.73 0.01
N PHE A 17 -8.16 -1.46 -0.54
CA PHE A 17 -8.19 -2.06 -1.87
C PHE A 17 -7.26 -3.27 -1.90
N ASP A 18 -7.56 -4.25 -2.74
CA ASP A 18 -6.71 -5.44 -2.86
C ASP A 18 -5.69 -5.27 -3.99
N VAL A 19 -4.45 -5.70 -3.73
CA VAL A 19 -3.37 -5.70 -4.71
C VAL A 19 -2.83 -7.12 -4.87
N LEU A 20 -2.83 -7.60 -6.11
CA LEU A 20 -2.14 -8.85 -6.45
C LEU A 20 -0.64 -8.65 -6.30
N ALA A 21 -0.03 -9.36 -5.35
CA ALA A 21 1.41 -9.38 -5.18
C ALA A 21 2.05 -10.18 -6.32
N VAL A 22 3.01 -9.55 -7.02
CA VAL A 22 3.68 -10.12 -8.19
C VAL A 22 5.04 -10.75 -7.86
N GLY A 23 5.49 -10.64 -6.60
CA GLY A 23 6.76 -11.15 -6.11
C GLY A 23 6.78 -11.18 -4.58
N GLY A 24 7.93 -11.52 -4.00
CA GLY A 24 8.10 -11.63 -2.54
C GLY A 24 7.36 -12.83 -1.94
N ALA A 25 7.27 -12.88 -0.61
CA ALA A 25 6.65 -13.98 0.12
C ALA A 25 5.15 -14.17 -0.13
N TRP A 26 4.48 -13.16 -0.66
CA TRP A 26 3.04 -13.16 -0.97
C TRP A 26 2.75 -13.34 -2.47
N ALA A 27 3.76 -13.68 -3.29
CA ALA A 27 3.60 -13.79 -4.74
C ALA A 27 2.40 -14.66 -5.15
N GLY A 28 1.57 -14.13 -6.06
CA GLY A 28 0.35 -14.79 -6.55
C GLY A 28 -0.88 -14.63 -5.65
N GLN A 29 -0.76 -13.94 -4.50
CA GLN A 29 -1.86 -13.71 -3.57
C GLN A 29 -2.37 -12.28 -3.65
N TRP A 30 -3.68 -12.12 -3.42
CA TRP A 30 -4.29 -10.81 -3.23
C TRP A 30 -4.06 -10.35 -1.79
N VAL A 31 -3.39 -9.20 -1.64
CA VAL A 31 -3.07 -8.61 -0.35
C VAL A 31 -3.96 -7.40 -0.11
N ALA A 32 -4.71 -7.41 0.99
CA ALA A 32 -5.48 -6.26 1.42
C ALA A 32 -4.52 -5.11 1.72
N THR A 33 -4.72 -3.98 1.06
CA THR A 33 -3.88 -2.78 1.19
C THR A 33 -4.75 -1.61 1.60
N GLY A 34 -4.19 -0.70 2.38
CA GLY A 34 -4.85 0.54 2.76
C GLY A 34 -3.99 1.78 2.54
N VAL A 35 -4.67 2.91 2.56
CA VAL A 35 -4.05 4.24 2.61
C VAL A 35 -4.90 5.17 3.45
N SER A 36 -4.29 6.11 4.17
CA SER A 36 -5.01 7.08 4.99
C SER A 36 -5.91 7.97 4.13
N LEU A 37 -7.17 8.18 4.55
CA LEU A 37 -8.07 9.14 3.91
C LEU A 37 -7.50 10.56 3.97
N ALA A 38 -6.80 10.92 5.04
CA ALA A 38 -6.20 12.24 5.19
C ALA A 38 -5.11 12.51 4.14
N GLU A 39 -4.30 11.50 3.80
CA GLU A 39 -3.27 11.63 2.77
C GLU A 39 -3.87 11.69 1.37
N VAL A 40 -4.93 10.92 1.11
CA VAL A 40 -5.62 10.90 -0.19
C VAL A 40 -6.30 12.23 -0.52
N GLN A 41 -6.62 13.08 0.47
CA GLN A 41 -7.22 14.39 0.20
C GLN A 41 -6.32 15.31 -0.64
N ALA A 42 -4.99 15.15 -0.58
CA ALA A 42 -4.04 15.91 -1.39
C ALA A 42 -3.87 15.37 -2.81
N TRP A 43 -4.50 14.23 -3.13
CA TRP A 43 -4.38 13.59 -4.43
C TRP A 43 -5.16 14.35 -5.52
N PRO A 44 -4.63 14.48 -6.75
CA PRO A 44 -3.37 13.92 -7.27
C PRO A 44 -2.15 14.83 -7.11
N GLN A 45 -2.25 15.96 -6.40
CA GLN A 45 -1.16 16.93 -6.28
C GLN A 45 0.01 16.40 -5.43
N ALA A 46 -0.29 15.56 -4.44
CA ALA A 46 0.72 14.82 -3.68
C ALA A 46 0.28 13.36 -3.53
N PRO A 47 1.19 12.38 -3.74
CA PRO A 47 0.92 11.00 -3.43
C PRO A 47 0.87 10.75 -1.92
N PRO A 48 0.12 9.73 -1.46
CA PRO A 48 0.22 9.27 -0.08
C PRO A 48 1.65 8.81 0.22
N HIS A 49 2.10 9.04 1.44
CA HIS A 49 3.43 8.65 1.88
C HIS A 49 3.46 7.23 2.46
N TRP A 50 2.36 6.80 3.08
CA TRP A 50 2.27 5.53 3.79
C TRP A 50 1.36 4.51 3.11
N VAL A 51 1.83 3.25 3.07
CA VAL A 51 1.04 2.09 2.63
C VAL A 51 0.66 1.28 3.85
N HIS A 52 -0.63 1.11 4.12
CA HIS A 52 -1.13 0.31 5.24
C HIS A 52 -1.26 -1.14 4.79
N LEU A 53 -0.69 -2.07 5.55
CA LEU A 53 -0.68 -3.50 5.28
C LEU A 53 -1.03 -4.29 6.55
N PRO A 54 -1.56 -5.51 6.42
CA PRO A 54 -1.73 -6.41 7.56
C PRO A 54 -0.37 -6.70 8.23
N ASP A 55 -0.35 -6.89 9.55
CA ASP A 55 0.88 -7.19 10.31
C ASP A 55 1.62 -8.46 9.81
N ALA A 56 0.90 -9.35 9.12
CA ALA A 56 1.49 -10.55 8.51
C ALA A 56 2.40 -10.24 7.29
N VAL A 57 2.27 -9.04 6.69
CA VAL A 57 3.13 -8.61 5.60
C VAL A 57 4.38 -7.96 6.20
N VAL A 58 5.46 -8.73 6.25
CA VAL A 58 6.72 -8.33 6.88
C VAL A 58 7.79 -8.01 5.83
N PHE A 59 8.67 -7.08 6.18
CA PHE A 59 9.80 -6.64 5.35
C PHE A 59 11.08 -6.64 6.18
N GLU A 60 12.21 -6.95 5.56
CA GLU A 60 13.52 -6.85 6.24
C GLU A 60 13.88 -5.41 6.61
N THR A 61 13.63 -4.46 5.69
CA THR A 61 13.98 -3.05 5.85
C THR A 61 12.91 -2.12 5.29
N THR A 62 12.22 -1.43 6.20
CA THR A 62 11.24 -0.37 5.92
C THR A 62 11.02 0.47 7.17
N ASN A 63 10.70 1.76 7.01
CA ASN A 63 10.14 2.52 8.10
C ASN A 63 8.72 2.03 8.33
N SER A 64 8.34 1.81 9.59
CA SER A 64 6.99 1.36 9.90
C SER A 64 6.53 1.81 11.27
N ASP A 65 5.23 2.08 11.37
CA ASP A 65 4.55 2.41 12.62
C ASP A 65 3.05 2.01 12.55
N THR A 66 2.30 2.31 13.61
CA THR A 66 0.87 1.95 13.74
C THR A 66 -0.06 3.16 13.80
N THR A 67 0.42 4.35 13.44
CA THR A 67 -0.41 5.58 13.44
C THR A 67 -1.48 5.47 12.36
N ASP A 68 -2.70 5.88 12.68
CA ASP A 68 -3.86 5.79 11.78
C ASP A 68 -4.15 4.35 11.27
N CYS A 69 -3.62 3.33 11.96
CA CYS A 69 -3.91 1.92 11.71
C CYS A 69 -4.82 1.35 12.80
N PRO A 70 -5.88 0.59 12.44
CA PRO A 70 -6.58 -0.25 13.40
C PRO A 70 -5.70 -1.45 13.81
N PRO A 71 -6.08 -2.18 14.86
CA PRO A 71 -5.37 -3.38 15.28
C PRO A 71 -5.18 -4.40 14.15
N GLY A 72 -4.00 -5.04 14.09
CA GLY A 72 -3.64 -6.00 13.04
C GLY A 72 -3.08 -5.37 11.77
N TRP A 73 -2.85 -4.06 11.76
CA TRP A 73 -2.31 -3.32 10.63
C TRP A 73 -1.11 -2.47 11.04
N ARG A 74 -0.21 -2.33 10.08
CA ARG A 74 0.97 -1.49 10.15
C ARG A 74 1.06 -0.65 8.88
N ARG A 75 1.56 0.56 9.00
CA ARG A 75 1.87 1.37 7.82
C ARG A 75 3.36 1.35 7.56
N HIS A 76 3.70 1.31 6.29
CA HIS A 76 5.06 1.19 5.78
C HIS A 76 5.35 2.34 4.85
N SER A 77 6.52 2.95 5.01
CA SER A 77 7.03 3.90 4.04
C SER A 77 8.38 3.40 3.53
N ARG A 78 8.56 3.64 2.24
CA ARG A 78 9.87 3.64 1.60
C ARG A 78 10.04 4.97 0.91
N GLU A 79 11.28 5.43 0.90
CA GLU A 79 11.64 6.58 0.10
C GLU A 79 11.25 6.31 -1.36
N PHE A 80 10.39 7.15 -1.91
CA PHE A 80 10.09 7.17 -3.32
C PHE A 80 10.73 8.44 -3.87
N ALA A 81 11.69 8.29 -4.79
CA ALA A 81 12.39 9.44 -5.37
C ALA A 81 11.57 10.11 -6.49
N PHE A 82 10.58 9.40 -7.04
CA PHE A 82 9.87 9.81 -8.25
C PHE A 82 8.46 9.20 -8.33
N THR A 83 7.45 10.03 -8.57
CA THR A 83 6.12 9.58 -8.99
C THR A 83 6.00 9.85 -10.48
N ASP A 84 5.76 8.80 -11.25
CA ASP A 84 5.55 8.93 -12.69
C ASP A 84 4.20 9.62 -12.95
N THR A 85 4.25 10.87 -13.39
CA THR A 85 3.08 11.66 -13.77
C THR A 85 2.71 11.50 -15.24
N SER A 86 3.44 10.69 -16.01
CA SER A 86 3.12 10.39 -17.41
C SER A 86 2.03 9.33 -17.56
N ILE A 87 1.74 8.60 -16.49
CA ILE A 87 0.64 7.63 -16.39
C ILE A 87 -0.42 8.14 -15.38
N PRO A 88 -1.66 7.59 -15.41
CA PRO A 88 -2.67 7.92 -14.41
C PRO A 88 -2.11 7.73 -12.99
N PRO A 89 -2.21 8.72 -12.09
CA PRO A 89 -1.62 8.65 -10.75
C PRO A 89 -2.01 7.37 -10.00
N ALA A 90 -3.25 6.90 -10.15
CA ALA A 90 -3.74 5.70 -9.46
C ALA A 90 -3.01 4.44 -9.94
N GLN A 91 -2.63 4.40 -11.22
CA GLN A 91 -1.81 3.34 -11.77
C GLN A 91 -0.37 3.42 -11.27
N ALA A 92 0.21 4.63 -11.17
CA ALA A 92 1.53 4.82 -10.57
C ALA A 92 1.56 4.34 -9.11
N TRP A 93 0.52 4.69 -8.34
CA TRP A 93 0.36 4.23 -6.95
C TRP A 93 0.25 2.71 -6.83
N LEU A 94 -0.58 2.06 -7.66
CA LEU A 94 -0.69 0.61 -7.65
C LEU A 94 0.62 -0.08 -8.01
N SER A 95 1.39 0.47 -8.96
CA SER A 95 2.74 -0.01 -9.29
C SER A 95 3.70 0.14 -8.12
N HIS A 96 3.64 1.26 -7.39
CA HIS A 96 4.41 1.48 -6.18
C HIS A 96 4.09 0.44 -5.10
N VAL A 97 2.80 0.22 -4.80
CA VAL A 97 2.38 -0.80 -3.82
C VAL A 97 2.84 -2.20 -4.23
N ARG A 98 2.73 -2.56 -5.50
CA ARG A 98 3.25 -3.86 -6.01
C ARG A 98 4.75 -3.99 -5.84
N GLY A 99 5.50 -2.92 -6.10
CA GLY A 99 6.94 -2.87 -5.89
C GLY A 99 7.34 -2.95 -4.42
N LEU A 100 6.52 -2.41 -3.51
CA LEU A 100 6.71 -2.62 -2.08
C LEU A 100 6.45 -4.08 -1.70
N LEU A 101 5.32 -4.65 -2.10
CA LEU A 101 4.95 -6.05 -1.78
C LEU A 101 5.96 -7.08 -2.30
N SER A 102 6.66 -6.81 -3.41
CA SER A 102 7.69 -7.73 -3.92
C SER A 102 8.91 -7.86 -3.00
N LEU A 103 9.07 -6.94 -2.04
CA LEU A 103 10.12 -6.98 -1.02
C LEU A 103 9.68 -7.71 0.26
N ALA A 104 8.42 -8.14 0.35
CA ALA A 104 7.93 -8.85 1.52
C ALA A 104 8.66 -10.19 1.69
N VAL A 105 8.99 -10.54 2.93
CA VAL A 105 9.69 -11.78 3.29
C VAL A 105 8.78 -12.71 4.07
N SER A 106 9.13 -13.99 4.10
CA SER A 106 8.43 -14.94 4.97
C SER A 106 8.80 -14.63 6.42
N PRO A 107 7.84 -14.71 7.37
CA PRO A 107 8.19 -14.66 8.78
C PRO A 107 9.19 -15.78 9.08
N ALA A 108 10.21 -15.48 9.88
CA ALA A 108 11.15 -16.50 10.35
C ALA A 108 10.38 -17.58 11.11
N ALA A 109 10.70 -18.85 10.83
CA ALA A 109 10.07 -20.01 11.44
C ALA A 109 10.38 -20.13 12.94
#